data_AF-A0A3D4I041-F1
#
_entry.id   AF-A0A3D4I041-F1
#
_cell.length_a   1.000
_cell.length_b   1.000
_cell.length_c   1.000
_cell.angle_alpha   90.00
_cell.angle_beta   90.00
_cell.angle_gamma   90.00
#
_symmetry.space_group_name_H-M   'P 1'
#
loop_
_entity.id
_entity.type
_entity.pdbx_description
1 polymer ?
#
loop_
_entity_poly.entity_id
_entity_poly.type
_entity_poly.pdbx_seq_one_letter_code
_entity_poly.pdbx_strand_id
1 'polypeptide(L)'
;MIVIFADFPHKSISGKTGDVSESDILYNNTLNSTSSQGSSSPESLAGSEATKTFYIVKEYNGHIGVFKNTSDKPFKEYDVPVSTLPIENQMKLKSSEGYREESLGDVEKLIEDFDG
;
A
#
# COMPACT_ATOMS: atom_id res chain seq x y z
N MET A 1 -16.28 52.74 -20.90
CA MET A 1 -16.38 51.38 -21.50
C MET A 1 -17.73 50.79 -21.10
N ILE A 2 -18.33 49.96 -21.95
CA ILE A 2 -19.75 49.56 -21.88
C ILE A 2 -20.02 48.61 -20.69
N VAL A 3 -21.20 48.73 -20.08
CA VAL A 3 -21.78 47.75 -19.14
C VAL A 3 -22.93 47.01 -19.83
N ILE A 4 -22.98 45.68 -19.69
CA ILE A 4 -24.18 44.86 -19.96
C ILE A 4 -24.23 43.73 -18.92
N PHE A 5 -25.41 43.53 -18.31
CA PHE A 5 -25.75 42.40 -17.45
C PHE A 5 -26.81 41.53 -18.15
N ALA A 6 -26.69 40.20 -18.05
CA ALA A 6 -27.73 39.17 -18.25
C ALA A 6 -27.06 37.77 -18.17
N ASP A 7 -27.72 36.66 -17.83
CA ASP A 7 -28.79 36.36 -16.87
C ASP A 7 -28.74 34.82 -16.64
N PHE A 8 -29.31 34.28 -15.57
CA PHE A 8 -29.38 32.83 -15.32
C PHE A 8 -30.57 32.18 -16.08
N PRO A 9 -30.56 30.85 -16.28
CA PRO A 9 -31.60 30.10 -15.56
C PRO A 9 -31.24 28.68 -15.07
N HIS A 10 -32.12 28.25 -14.17
CA HIS A 10 -32.17 27.10 -13.28
C HIS A 10 -31.97 25.64 -13.80
N LYS A 11 -31.42 24.82 -12.90
CA LYS A 11 -31.89 23.50 -12.40
C LYS A 11 -32.85 22.66 -13.26
N SER A 12 -32.56 21.37 -13.38
CA SER A 12 -33.60 20.33 -13.40
C SER A 12 -33.16 19.03 -12.69
N ILE A 13 -34.09 18.47 -11.91
CA ILE A 13 -34.03 17.15 -11.29
C ILE A 13 -35.17 16.33 -11.90
N SER A 14 -34.85 15.20 -12.53
CA SER A 14 -35.69 14.02 -12.80
C SER A 14 -34.88 13.18 -13.80
N GLY A 15 -34.69 11.86 -13.69
CA GLY A 15 -35.49 10.87 -12.99
C GLY A 15 -36.26 10.04 -14.02
N LYS A 16 -36.25 8.70 -13.81
CA LYS A 16 -37.03 7.65 -14.48
C LYS A 16 -36.40 6.90 -15.66
N THR A 17 -36.51 5.58 -15.52
CA THR A 17 -36.24 4.45 -16.43
C THR A 17 -36.85 4.56 -17.82
N GLY A 18 -36.16 4.01 -18.83
CA GLY A 18 -36.70 3.69 -20.14
C GLY A 18 -35.82 2.65 -20.85
N ASP A 19 -36.29 1.40 -20.87
CA ASP A 19 -35.82 0.34 -21.77
C ASP A 19 -36.45 0.53 -23.17
N VAL A 20 -35.82 -0.02 -24.24
CA VAL A 20 -36.42 -0.58 -25.48
C VAL A 20 -35.41 -0.62 -26.67
N SER A 21 -35.21 -1.83 -27.22
CA SER A 21 -34.76 -2.27 -28.59
C SER A 21 -33.53 -1.62 -29.29
N GLU A 22 -32.52 -2.37 -29.77
CA GLU A 22 -32.51 -3.28 -30.96
C GLU A 22 -32.71 -2.53 -32.30
N SER A 23 -31.94 -2.65 -33.39
CA SER A 23 -30.85 -3.58 -33.82
C SER A 23 -29.85 -2.82 -34.78
N ASP A 24 -28.83 -3.36 -35.49
CA ASP A 24 -28.29 -4.73 -35.68
C ASP A 24 -26.83 -4.72 -36.29
N ILE A 25 -26.31 -5.92 -36.63
CA ILE A 25 -25.44 -6.35 -37.78
C ILE A 25 -24.47 -5.35 -38.48
N LEU A 26 -23.27 -5.71 -38.99
CA LEU A 26 -22.27 -6.76 -38.71
C LEU A 26 -21.02 -6.49 -39.62
N TYR A 27 -19.82 -6.48 -39.02
CA TYR A 27 -18.51 -6.86 -39.60
C TYR A 27 -17.74 -6.00 -40.63
N ASN A 28 -16.47 -5.80 -40.25
CA ASN A 28 -15.24 -5.83 -41.06
C ASN A 28 -14.93 -4.68 -42.02
N ASN A 29 -14.00 -3.83 -41.58
CA ASN A 29 -12.76 -3.71 -42.34
C ASN A 29 -11.53 -3.47 -41.45
N THR A 30 -10.57 -4.39 -41.54
CA THR A 30 -9.26 -4.30 -40.89
C THR A 30 -8.35 -3.44 -41.76
N LEU A 31 -7.68 -2.44 -41.18
CA LEU A 31 -6.24 -2.16 -41.41
C LEU A 31 -5.72 -0.96 -40.59
N ASN A 32 -5.10 -1.32 -39.46
CA ASN A 32 -4.06 -0.64 -38.68
C ASN A 32 -3.38 0.62 -39.29
N SER A 33 -3.29 1.69 -38.49
CA SER A 33 -2.09 2.56 -38.40
C SER A 33 -2.02 3.31 -37.05
N THR A 34 -1.33 2.71 -36.08
CA THR A 34 -0.59 3.34 -34.96
C THR A 34 -1.22 4.47 -34.13
N SER A 35 -1.64 4.11 -32.91
CA SER A 35 -1.24 4.85 -31.69
C SER A 35 -0.84 3.84 -30.61
N SER A 36 0.18 4.16 -29.82
CA SER A 36 0.93 3.17 -29.02
C SER A 36 0.23 2.69 -27.75
N GLN A 37 0.51 1.45 -27.36
CA GLN A 37 0.04 0.87 -26.09
C GLN A 37 0.61 1.61 -24.87
N GLY A 38 -0.22 1.76 -23.84
CA GLY A 38 0.16 2.24 -22.51
C GLY A 38 -0.66 1.53 -21.44
N SER A 39 -0.17 0.37 -20.99
CA SER A 39 -0.81 -0.51 -20.00
C SER A 39 -0.61 -0.04 -18.56
N SER A 40 -1.60 -0.25 -17.69
CA SER A 40 -1.44 -0.55 -16.25
C SER A 40 -2.81 -0.88 -15.64
N SER A 41 -3.01 -1.95 -14.88
CA SER A 41 -2.22 -3.19 -14.71
C SER A 41 -3.18 -4.27 -14.20
N PRO A 42 -2.88 -5.57 -14.36
CA PRO A 42 -3.74 -6.63 -13.84
C PRO A 42 -3.88 -6.53 -12.31
N GLU A 43 -5.06 -6.87 -11.79
CA GLU A 43 -5.15 -7.41 -10.44
C GLU A 43 -4.40 -8.74 -10.43
N SER A 44 -3.09 -8.65 -10.18
CA SER A 44 -2.25 -9.83 -9.99
C SER A 44 -2.80 -10.61 -8.81
N LEU A 45 -3.50 -11.70 -9.11
CA LEU A 45 -3.38 -12.94 -8.37
C LEU A 45 -1.89 -13.29 -8.35
N ALA A 46 -1.18 -12.67 -7.40
CA ALA A 46 0.21 -12.95 -7.13
C ALA A 46 0.28 -14.46 -6.89
N GLY A 47 1.04 -15.15 -7.74
CA GLY A 47 1.15 -16.59 -7.68
C GLY A 47 1.58 -17.01 -6.28
N SER A 48 1.27 -18.26 -5.92
CA SER A 48 1.75 -18.90 -4.70
C SER A 48 3.26 -19.19 -4.75
N GLU A 49 4.07 -18.19 -5.08
CA GLU A 49 5.40 -18.10 -4.51
C GLU A 49 5.22 -17.83 -3.02
N ALA A 50 5.76 -18.73 -2.19
CA ALA A 50 5.88 -18.49 -0.76
C ALA A 50 6.89 -17.34 -0.56
N THR A 51 6.41 -16.10 -0.67
CA THR A 51 7.19 -14.89 -0.39
C THR A 51 7.77 -15.04 1.00
N LYS A 52 9.09 -15.26 1.07
CA LYS A 52 9.78 -15.64 2.30
C LYS A 52 9.61 -14.52 3.31
N THR A 53 8.67 -14.72 4.23
CA THR A 53 8.29 -13.72 5.21
C THR A 53 9.48 -13.50 6.13
N PHE A 54 9.96 -12.26 6.20
CA PHE A 54 10.96 -11.83 7.15
C PHE A 54 10.36 -10.75 8.07
N TYR A 55 11.00 -10.61 9.22
CA TYR A 55 10.65 -9.68 10.26
C TYR A 55 11.79 -8.67 10.43
N ILE A 56 11.47 -7.40 10.59
CA ILE A 56 12.43 -6.33 10.88
C ILE A 56 12.14 -5.82 12.29
N VAL A 57 13.09 -5.98 13.20
CA VAL A 57 13.03 -5.46 14.57
C VAL A 57 13.75 -4.11 14.59
N LYS A 58 13.02 -3.04 14.90
CA LYS A 58 13.55 -1.67 14.95
C LYS A 58 12.84 -0.84 16.03
N GLU A 59 13.34 0.35 16.29
CA GLU A 59 12.70 1.31 17.21
C GLU A 59 11.33 1.75 16.66
N TYR A 60 10.35 1.83 17.57
CA TYR A 60 9.02 2.37 17.31
C TYR A 60 8.50 3.08 18.57
N ASN A 61 8.27 4.39 18.47
CA ASN A 61 7.80 5.25 19.57
C ASN A 61 8.65 5.17 20.86
N GLY A 62 9.95 4.89 20.75
CA GLY A 62 10.87 4.72 21.87
C GLY A 62 10.99 3.29 22.42
N HIS A 63 10.16 2.37 21.95
CA HIS A 63 10.13 0.95 22.33
C HIS A 63 10.51 0.07 21.12
N ILE A 64 10.45 -1.26 21.25
CA ILE A 64 10.82 -2.17 20.16
C ILE A 64 9.59 -2.60 19.34
N GLY A 65 9.60 -2.26 18.05
CA GLY A 65 8.59 -2.70 17.08
C GLY A 65 9.14 -3.78 16.13
N VAL A 66 8.35 -4.83 15.93
CA VAL A 66 8.60 -5.88 14.93
C VAL A 66 7.70 -5.64 13.73
N PHE A 67 8.29 -5.41 12.56
CA PHE A 67 7.60 -5.10 11.31
C PHE A 67 7.65 -6.34 10.41
N LYS A 68 6.52 -6.69 9.78
CA LYS A 68 6.45 -7.84 8.87
C LYS A 68 6.62 -7.35 7.43
N ASN A 69 7.61 -7.88 6.70
CA ASN A 69 7.95 -7.42 5.35
C ASN A 69 8.16 -5.88 5.30
N THR A 70 7.84 -5.21 4.19
CA THR A 70 7.91 -3.76 4.01
C THR A 70 6.69 -3.01 4.57
N SER A 71 6.16 -3.42 5.72
CA SER A 71 5.01 -2.72 6.33
C SER A 71 5.45 -1.49 7.13
N ASP A 72 4.70 -0.39 7.03
CA ASP A 72 4.92 0.83 7.82
C ASP A 72 4.44 0.70 9.27
N LYS A 73 3.67 -0.35 9.59
CA LYS A 73 3.13 -0.60 10.94
C LYS A 73 3.79 -1.83 11.56
N PRO A 74 4.06 -1.82 12.87
CA PRO A 74 4.50 -3.01 13.56
C PRO A 74 3.41 -4.09 13.52
N PHE A 75 3.85 -5.33 13.33
CA PHE A 75 3.08 -6.55 13.52
C PHE A 75 2.99 -6.93 15.01
N LYS A 76 4.04 -6.65 15.79
CA LYS A 76 4.13 -6.88 17.24
C LYS A 76 4.95 -5.74 17.84
N GLU A 77 4.56 -5.26 19.01
CA GLU A 77 5.29 -4.26 19.78
C GLU A 77 5.66 -4.88 21.14
N TYR A 78 6.85 -4.55 21.64
CA TYR A 78 7.33 -4.96 22.95
C TYR A 78 7.63 -3.72 23.79
N ASP A 79 7.16 -3.72 25.04
CA ASP A 79 7.35 -2.61 26.00
C ASP A 79 8.78 -2.59 26.60
N VAL A 80 9.78 -2.82 25.75
CA VAL A 80 11.20 -2.74 26.10
C VAL A 80 11.72 -1.38 25.61
N PRO A 81 12.12 -0.46 26.51
CA PRO A 81 12.59 0.86 26.10
C PRO A 81 13.92 0.74 25.35
N VAL A 82 14.02 1.27 24.12
CA VAL A 82 15.29 1.18 23.36
C VAL A 82 16.42 1.90 24.11
N SER A 83 16.11 2.93 24.91
CA SER A 83 17.07 3.69 25.69
C SER A 83 17.75 2.92 26.83
N THR A 84 17.21 1.78 27.29
CA THR A 84 17.85 0.95 28.35
C THR A 84 18.84 -0.06 27.79
N LEU A 85 18.83 -0.31 26.48
CA LEU A 85 19.68 -1.29 25.82
C LEU A 85 21.14 -0.78 25.63
N PRO A 86 22.11 -1.69 25.43
CA PRO A 86 23.47 -1.33 25.01
C PRO A 86 23.49 -0.41 23.78
N ILE A 87 24.41 0.55 23.75
CA ILE A 87 24.47 1.62 22.71
C ILE A 87 24.52 1.03 21.29
N GLU A 88 25.22 -0.09 21.10
CA GLU A 88 25.27 -0.82 19.84
C GLU A 88 23.88 -1.30 19.37
N ASN A 89 23.09 -1.88 20.26
CA ASN A 89 21.72 -2.31 19.99
C ASN A 89 20.81 -1.10 19.74
N GLN A 90 20.98 0.00 20.47
CA GLN A 90 20.25 1.24 20.19
C GLN A 90 20.52 1.78 18.79
N MET A 91 21.79 1.82 18.36
CA MET A 91 22.16 2.30 17.04
C MET A 91 21.59 1.40 15.93
N LYS A 92 21.59 0.08 16.13
CA LYS A 92 21.04 -0.87 15.15
C LYS A 92 19.50 -0.81 15.08
N LEU A 93 18.81 -0.69 16.22
CA LEU A 93 17.35 -0.52 16.27
C LEU A 93 16.89 0.83 15.69
N LYS A 94 17.65 1.90 15.88
CA LYS A 94 17.37 3.24 15.30
C LYS A 94 17.79 3.35 13.82
N SER A 95 18.50 2.36 13.29
CA SER A 95 18.86 2.31 11.86
C SER A 95 17.69 1.80 11.03
N SER A 96 17.51 2.35 9.83
CA SER A 96 16.40 1.98 8.91
C SER A 96 16.36 0.48 8.54
N GLU A 97 17.48 -0.22 8.67
CA GLU A 97 17.59 -1.67 8.45
C GLU A 97 17.02 -2.52 9.59
N GLY A 98 17.11 -2.03 10.84
CA GLY A 98 16.86 -2.83 12.05
C GLY A 98 17.71 -4.11 12.13
N TYR A 99 17.19 -5.09 12.89
CA TYR A 99 17.60 -6.49 12.84
C TYR A 99 16.63 -7.24 11.93
N ARG A 100 17.16 -8.03 10.98
CA ARG A 100 16.35 -8.79 10.02
C ARG A 100 16.35 -10.27 10.38
N GLU A 101 15.22 -10.74 10.88
CA GLU A 101 15.00 -12.14 11.26
C GLU A 101 14.10 -12.88 10.27
N GLU A 102 14.26 -14.19 10.17
CA GLU A 102 13.48 -15.03 9.24
C GLU A 102 12.33 -15.76 9.93
N SER A 103 12.36 -15.90 11.25
CA SER A 103 11.29 -16.48 12.06
C SER A 103 10.93 -15.61 13.26
N LEU A 104 9.69 -15.75 13.75
CA LEU A 104 9.29 -15.13 15.03
C LEU A 104 10.05 -15.72 16.22
N GLY A 105 10.54 -16.96 16.13
CA GLY A 105 11.37 -17.55 17.19
C GLY A 105 12.74 -16.87 17.32
N ASP A 106 13.34 -16.47 16.21
CA ASP A 106 14.60 -15.72 16.21
C ASP A 106 14.39 -14.30 16.75
N VAL A 107 13.25 -13.67 16.38
CA VAL A 107 12.81 -12.39 16.97
C VAL A 107 12.61 -12.52 18.47
N GLU A 108 11.87 -13.52 18.95
CA GLU A 108 11.57 -13.68 20.38
C GLU A 108 12.86 -13.92 21.19
N LYS A 109 13.80 -14.71 20.66
CA LYS A 109 15.13 -14.88 21.25
C LYS A 109 15.95 -13.58 21.27
N LEU A 110 15.87 -12.76 20.22
CA LEU A 110 16.54 -11.45 20.17
C LEU A 110 15.94 -10.47 21.21
N ILE A 111 14.64 -10.54 21.46
CA ILE A 111 13.99 -9.72 22.49
C ILE A 111 14.31 -10.23 23.90
N GLU A 112 14.45 -11.55 24.10
CA GLU A 112 14.91 -12.15 25.36
C GLU A 112 16.32 -11.66 25.74
N ASP A 113 17.23 -11.55 24.77
CA ASP A 113 18.58 -10.97 24.94
C ASP A 113 18.57 -9.46 25.27
N PHE A 114 17.44 -8.77 25.04
CA PHE A 114 17.25 -7.35 25.33
C PHE A 114 16.53 -7.08 26.67
N ASP A 115 15.85 -8.07 27.24
CA ASP A 115 15.07 -7.97 28.49
C ASP A 115 15.77 -8.64 29.70
N GLY A 116 16.79 -9.48 29.45
CA GLY A 116 17.56 -10.23 30.46
C GLY A 116 18.72 -9.49 31.12
#